data_AF-A0AAQ4CSR2-F1
#
_entry.id   AF-A0AAQ4CSR2-F1
#
_cell.length_a   1.000
_cell.length_b   1.000
_cell.length_c   1.000
_cell.angle_alpha   90.00
_cell.angle_beta   90.00
_cell.angle_gamma   90.00
#
_symmetry.space_group_name_H-M   'P 1'
#
loop_
_entity.id
_entity.type
_entity.pdbx_description
1 polymer ?
#
loop_
_entity_poly.entity_id
_entity_poly.type
_entity_poly.pdbx_seq_one_letter_code
_entity_poly.pdbx_strand_id
1 'polypeptide(L)'
;MKLTSIVKYMGFSLLIASIIIYVITDPVDRLLSYQGPILSGALLGWYVLISNTPADKFVEINGERISVVALLLRKKAPFLIIVGLALIIPWLLPQIYVISVKMQWFFIFSFLSEFLGGFLIGYIIPALNFTEKLLLYSFGFAGDTLYLLLLYMASNLFNVPSQLVINSVLILVYGIKFPEGVLFAVYILKKIGGI
;
A
#
# COMPACT_ATOMS: atom_id res chain seq x y z
N MET A 1 -7.01 -22.04 9.35
CA MET A 1 -6.06 -20.96 9.72
C MET A 1 -6.87 -19.67 9.95
N LYS A 2 -6.68 -18.94 11.06
CA LYS A 2 -7.41 -17.68 11.28
C LYS A 2 -6.96 -16.64 10.25
N LEU A 3 -7.89 -15.86 9.68
CA LEU A 3 -7.61 -14.82 8.68
C LEU A 3 -6.50 -13.86 9.13
N THR A 4 -6.48 -13.51 10.42
CA THR A 4 -5.44 -12.66 11.02
C THR A 4 -4.03 -13.26 10.93
N SER A 5 -3.90 -14.58 11.05
CA SER A 5 -2.61 -15.27 10.85
C SER A 5 -2.16 -15.21 9.39
N ILE A 6 -3.08 -15.40 8.44
CA ILE A 6 -2.78 -15.28 7.00
C ILE A 6 -2.26 -13.87 6.70
N VAL A 7 -2.97 -12.83 7.15
CA VAL A 7 -2.60 -11.43 6.91
C VAL A 7 -1.24 -11.10 7.53
N LYS A 8 -0.96 -11.57 8.74
CA LYS A 8 0.36 -11.40 9.38
C LYS A 8 1.48 -11.98 8.52
N TYR A 9 1.35 -13.24 8.09
CA TYR A 9 2.38 -13.90 7.29
C TYR A 9 2.53 -13.25 5.92
N MET A 10 1.42 -12.89 5.26
CA MET A 10 1.46 -12.14 4.00
C MET A 10 2.19 -10.80 4.15
N GLY A 11 1.93 -10.04 5.21
CA GLY A 11 2.61 -8.78 5.49
C GLY A 11 4.13 -8.95 5.60
N PHE A 12 4.60 -9.90 6.41
CA PHE A 12 6.03 -10.17 6.54
C PHE A 12 6.66 -10.71 5.25
N SER A 13 5.98 -11.62 4.55
CA SER A 13 6.47 -12.18 3.29
C SER A 13 6.62 -11.11 2.21
N LEU A 14 5.68 -10.16 2.11
CA LEU A 14 5.77 -9.03 1.19
C LEU A 14 6.94 -8.11 1.52
N LEU A 15 7.18 -7.83 2.80
CA LEU A 15 8.32 -7.00 3.20
C LEU A 15 9.65 -7.67 2.83
N ILE A 16 9.78 -8.97 3.11
CA ILE A 16 10.98 -9.74 2.77
C ILE A 16 11.18 -9.78 1.26
N ALA A 17 10.13 -10.06 0.49
CA ALA A 17 10.20 -10.07 -0.97
C ALA A 17 10.66 -8.70 -1.53
N SER A 18 10.13 -7.60 -1.00
CA SER A 18 10.55 -6.26 -1.41
C SER A 18 12.00 -5.95 -1.09
N ILE A 19 12.51 -6.36 0.09
CA ILE A 19 13.93 -6.20 0.42
C ILE A 19 14.79 -6.99 -0.57
N ILE A 20 14.42 -8.23 -0.89
CA ILE A 20 15.16 -9.09 -1.82
C ILE A 20 15.17 -8.46 -3.22
N ILE A 21 14.00 -8.04 -3.73
CA ILE A 21 13.88 -7.40 -5.04
C ILE A 21 14.79 -6.17 -5.07
N TYR A 22 14.70 -5.29 -4.07
CA TYR A 22 15.54 -4.10 -4.03
C TYR A 22 17.05 -4.38 -4.14
N VAL A 23 17.54 -5.40 -3.44
CA VAL A 23 18.98 -5.70 -3.39
C VAL A 23 19.48 -6.29 -4.72
N ILE A 24 18.67 -7.12 -5.37
CA ILE A 24 19.14 -8.00 -6.45
C ILE A 24 18.77 -7.48 -7.84
N THR A 25 17.70 -6.68 -7.97
CA THR A 25 17.17 -6.30 -9.28
C THR A 25 17.68 -4.96 -9.81
N ASP A 26 17.38 -4.70 -11.07
CA ASP A 26 17.68 -3.46 -11.77
C ASP A 26 16.96 -2.25 -11.17
N PRO A 27 17.44 -1.01 -11.42
CA PRO A 27 16.87 0.21 -10.84
C PRO A 27 15.35 0.34 -10.99
N VAL A 28 14.79 -0.07 -12.14
CA VAL A 28 13.33 -0.03 -12.37
C VAL A 28 12.60 -0.97 -11.42
N ASP A 29 13.07 -2.18 -11.22
CA ASP A 29 12.41 -3.12 -10.32
C ASP A 29 12.63 -2.74 -8.84
N ARG A 30 13.73 -2.04 -8.53
CA ARG A 30 13.93 -1.41 -7.22
C ARG A 30 12.87 -0.35 -6.93
N LEU A 31 12.39 0.38 -7.93
CA LEU A 31 11.27 1.34 -7.75
C LEU A 31 9.99 0.61 -7.36
N LEU A 32 9.71 -0.49 -8.04
CA LEU A 32 8.51 -1.27 -7.79
C LEU A 32 8.55 -1.91 -6.40
N SER A 33 9.75 -2.18 -5.87
CA SER A 33 9.93 -2.72 -4.53
C SER A 33 9.36 -1.85 -3.41
N TYR A 34 9.24 -0.52 -3.60
CA TYR A 34 8.66 0.43 -2.65
C TYR A 34 7.15 0.23 -2.42
N GLN A 35 6.45 -0.45 -3.32
CA GLN A 35 5.05 -0.80 -3.08
C GLN A 35 4.90 -1.84 -1.96
N GLY A 36 5.86 -2.75 -1.79
CA GLY A 36 5.72 -3.82 -0.80
C GLY A 36 5.85 -3.37 0.65
N PRO A 37 6.74 -2.43 1.04
CA PRO A 37 6.71 -1.81 2.37
C PRO A 37 5.38 -1.16 2.70
N ILE A 38 4.79 -0.42 1.76
CA ILE A 38 3.48 0.23 1.95
C ILE A 38 2.40 -0.82 2.20
N LEU A 39 2.30 -1.84 1.34
CA LEU A 39 1.31 -2.92 1.46
C LEU A 39 1.53 -3.76 2.71
N SER A 40 2.77 -4.12 3.01
CA SER A 40 3.16 -4.85 4.22
C SER A 40 2.78 -4.08 5.48
N GLY A 41 3.14 -2.80 5.54
CA GLY A 41 2.76 -1.90 6.61
C GLY A 41 1.25 -1.88 6.79
N ALA A 42 0.49 -1.68 5.70
CA ALA A 42 -0.96 -1.64 5.76
C ALA A 42 -1.59 -2.94 6.29
N LEU A 43 -1.12 -4.10 5.82
CA LEU A 43 -1.58 -5.40 6.30
C LEU A 43 -1.25 -5.61 7.79
N LEU A 44 -0.05 -5.21 8.23
CA LEU A 44 0.36 -5.33 9.63
C LEU A 44 -0.37 -4.33 10.54
N GLY A 45 -0.62 -3.11 10.08
CA GLY A 45 -1.44 -2.12 10.79
C GLY A 45 -2.87 -2.61 11.00
N TRP A 46 -3.48 -3.13 9.94
CA TRP A 46 -4.80 -3.77 10.03
C TRP A 46 -4.78 -4.95 11.00
N TYR A 47 -3.78 -5.83 10.87
CA TYR A 47 -3.61 -6.99 11.74
C TYR A 47 -3.51 -6.58 13.21
N VAL A 48 -2.70 -5.56 13.53
CA VAL A 48 -2.51 -5.08 14.91
C VAL A 48 -3.83 -4.58 15.49
N LEU A 49 -4.63 -3.82 14.74
CA LEU A 49 -5.92 -3.34 15.25
C LEU A 49 -6.89 -4.51 15.50
N ILE A 50 -7.03 -5.41 14.53
CA ILE A 50 -8.03 -6.48 14.59
C ILE A 50 -7.65 -7.58 15.59
N SER A 51 -6.36 -7.94 15.69
CA SER A 51 -5.90 -9.00 16.60
C SER A 51 -5.86 -8.57 18.07
N ASN A 52 -5.63 -7.28 18.35
CA ASN A 52 -5.60 -6.77 19.72
C ASN A 52 -6.96 -6.25 20.22
N THR A 53 -7.99 -6.24 19.38
CA THR A 53 -9.35 -5.93 19.84
C THR A 53 -9.98 -7.18 20.46
N PRO A 54 -10.41 -7.15 21.73
CA PRO A 54 -11.17 -8.24 22.37
C PRO A 54 -12.45 -8.58 21.59
N ALA A 55 -12.83 -9.87 21.55
CA ALA A 55 -13.94 -10.34 20.72
C ALA A 55 -15.31 -9.73 21.09
N ASP A 56 -15.48 -9.35 22.35
CA ASP A 56 -16.60 -8.64 22.96
C ASP A 56 -16.65 -7.14 22.61
N LYS A 57 -15.55 -6.58 22.09
CA LYS A 57 -15.44 -5.17 21.68
C LYS A 57 -15.62 -4.95 20.18
N PHE A 58 -16.41 -5.81 19.56
CA PHE A 58 -16.84 -5.64 18.18
C PHE A 58 -18.34 -5.37 18.11
N VAL A 59 -18.73 -4.43 17.27
CA VAL A 59 -20.13 -4.05 17.00
C VAL A 59 -20.42 -4.24 15.53
N GLU A 60 -21.63 -4.72 15.21
CA GLU A 60 -22.09 -4.79 13.83
C GLU A 60 -22.72 -3.47 13.42
N ILE A 61 -22.17 -2.86 12.36
CA ILE A 61 -22.68 -1.62 11.76
C ILE A 61 -22.73 -1.87 10.26
N ASN A 62 -23.91 -1.74 9.63
CA ASN A 62 -24.11 -1.94 8.19
C ASN A 62 -23.56 -3.29 7.67
N GLY A 63 -23.80 -4.36 8.44
CA GLY A 63 -23.35 -5.72 8.12
C GLY A 63 -21.82 -5.93 8.23
N GLU A 64 -21.07 -4.96 8.75
CA GLU A 64 -19.63 -5.09 9.03
C GLU A 64 -19.37 -5.19 10.53
N ARG A 65 -18.52 -6.15 10.91
CA ARG A 65 -18.03 -6.29 12.28
C ARG A 65 -16.88 -5.30 12.51
N ILE A 66 -17.15 -4.22 13.23
CA ILE A 66 -16.22 -3.11 13.46
C ILE A 66 -15.72 -3.13 14.91
N SER A 67 -14.43 -2.92 15.10
CA SER A 67 -13.82 -2.76 16.44
C SER A 67 -14.25 -1.42 17.06
N VAL A 68 -14.61 -1.41 18.35
CA VAL A 68 -14.86 -0.16 19.10
C VAL A 68 -13.65 0.77 19.08
N VAL A 69 -12.43 0.21 19.08
CA VAL A 69 -11.20 1.00 18.96
C VAL A 69 -11.15 1.73 17.62
N ALA A 70 -11.57 1.08 16.54
CA ALA A 70 -11.66 1.71 15.22
C ALA A 70 -12.63 2.91 15.24
N LEU A 71 -13.79 2.78 15.89
CA LEU A 71 -14.77 3.87 16.01
C LEU A 71 -14.19 5.08 16.75
N LEU A 72 -13.42 4.86 17.83
CA LEU A 72 -12.76 5.93 18.57
C LEU A 72 -11.68 6.63 17.73
N LEU A 73 -11.01 5.89 16.86
CA LEU A 73 -9.97 6.42 15.97
C LEU A 73 -10.54 7.22 14.79
N ARG A 74 -11.82 7.09 14.47
CA ARG A 74 -12.44 7.73 13.30
C ARG A 74 -12.21 9.24 13.23
N LYS A 75 -12.27 9.96 14.36
CA LYS A 75 -11.99 11.40 14.43
C LYS A 75 -10.53 11.75 14.09
N LYS A 76 -9.60 10.83 14.34
CA LYS A 76 -8.17 10.98 14.04
C LYS A 76 -7.81 10.45 12.66
N ALA A 77 -8.76 9.85 11.93
CA ALA A 77 -8.46 9.21 10.68
C ALA A 77 -7.88 10.13 9.60
N PRO A 78 -8.41 11.35 9.37
CA PRO A 78 -7.82 12.27 8.40
C PRO A 78 -6.37 12.63 8.75
N PHE A 79 -6.09 12.86 10.04
CA PHE A 79 -4.74 13.17 10.50
C PHE A 79 -3.77 12.01 10.25
N LEU A 80 -4.15 10.77 10.60
CA LEU A 80 -3.30 9.60 10.37
C LEU A 80 -3.08 9.32 8.89
N ILE A 81 -4.09 9.55 8.05
CA ILE A 81 -3.95 9.45 6.59
C ILE A 81 -2.98 10.51 6.07
N ILE A 82 -3.11 11.77 6.49
CA ILE A 82 -2.21 12.86 6.08
C ILE A 82 -0.77 12.56 6.50
N VAL A 83 -0.55 12.11 7.74
CA VAL A 83 0.78 11.73 8.21
C VAL A 83 1.32 10.54 7.43
N GLY A 84 0.49 9.53 7.18
CA GLY A 84 0.88 8.37 6.37
C GLY A 84 1.28 8.75 4.95
N LEU A 85 0.51 9.62 4.31
CA LEU A 85 0.83 10.15 2.98
C LEU A 85 2.09 11.02 2.98
N ALA A 86 2.29 11.85 4.00
CA ALA A 86 3.50 12.66 4.15
C ALA A 86 4.76 11.80 4.33
N LEU A 87 4.62 10.60 4.91
CA LEU A 87 5.70 9.62 5.00
C LEU A 87 5.94 8.85 3.70
N ILE A 88 4.97 8.76 2.78
CA ILE A 88 5.09 8.00 1.53
C ILE A 88 5.50 8.90 0.36
N ILE A 89 4.76 9.99 0.14
CA ILE A 89 4.85 10.83 -1.08
C ILE A 89 6.27 11.32 -1.40
N PRO A 90 7.09 11.79 -0.42
CA PRO A 90 8.42 12.30 -0.74
C PRO A 90 9.32 11.25 -1.43
N TRP A 91 9.16 9.98 -1.08
CA TRP A 91 10.00 8.90 -1.61
C TRP A 91 9.59 8.45 -3.02
N LEU A 92 8.35 8.74 -3.42
CA LEU A 92 7.83 8.47 -4.75
C LEU A 92 8.16 9.57 -5.77
N LEU A 93 8.78 10.68 -5.34
CA LEU A 93 9.21 11.75 -6.25
C LEU A 93 10.45 11.33 -7.05
N PRO A 94 10.44 11.48 -8.40
CA PRO A 94 11.56 11.07 -9.25
C PRO A 94 12.92 11.66 -8.84
N GLN A 95 12.93 12.89 -8.34
CA GLN A 95 14.13 13.61 -7.92
C GLN A 95 14.80 12.97 -6.69
N ILE A 96 14.01 12.64 -5.67
CA ILE A 96 14.48 11.99 -4.44
C ILE A 96 14.92 10.56 -4.74
N TYR A 97 14.24 9.90 -5.68
CA TYR A 97 14.61 8.56 -6.09
C TYR A 97 15.98 8.51 -6.78
N VAL A 98 16.31 9.42 -7.71
CA VAL A 98 17.65 9.47 -8.34
C VAL A 98 18.76 9.58 -7.29
N ILE A 99 18.51 10.31 -6.21
CA ILE A 99 19.43 10.44 -5.08
C ILE A 99 19.51 9.12 -4.29
N SER A 100 18.35 8.49 -4.04
CA SER A 100 18.23 7.24 -3.27
C SER A 100 18.93 6.06 -3.92
N VAL A 101 18.99 6.00 -5.25
CA VAL A 101 19.75 4.96 -5.99
C VAL A 101 21.26 5.14 -5.80
N LYS A 102 21.73 6.38 -5.65
CA LYS A 102 23.17 6.69 -5.46
C LYS A 102 23.62 6.53 -4.01
N MET A 103 22.72 6.72 -3.05
CA MET A 103 23.00 6.65 -1.61
C MET A 103 22.23 5.50 -0.96
N GLN A 104 22.88 4.35 -0.81
CA GLN A 104 22.25 3.14 -0.25
C GLN A 104 21.64 3.31 1.15
N TRP A 105 22.10 4.28 1.96
CA TRP A 105 21.50 4.53 3.28
C TRP A 105 20.14 5.23 3.22
N PHE A 106 19.88 6.04 2.18
CA PHE A 106 18.57 6.68 1.96
C PHE A 106 17.46 5.65 1.76
N PHE A 107 17.83 4.48 1.26
CA PHE A 107 16.94 3.35 1.11
C PHE A 107 16.30 2.91 2.43
N ILE A 108 17.10 2.76 3.49
CA ILE A 108 16.59 2.29 4.79
C ILE A 108 15.53 3.27 5.32
N PHE A 109 15.78 4.57 5.16
CA PHE A 109 14.83 5.61 5.54
C PHE A 109 13.56 5.57 4.67
N SER A 110 13.69 5.36 3.36
CA SER A 110 12.54 5.23 2.46
C SER A 110 11.65 4.04 2.85
N PHE A 111 12.25 2.86 3.04
CA PHE A 111 11.53 1.63 3.41
C PHE A 111 10.83 1.77 4.76
N LEU A 112 11.52 2.33 5.77
CA LEU A 112 10.92 2.58 7.08
C LEU A 112 9.77 3.59 6.98
N SER A 113 9.96 4.67 6.25
CA SER A 113 8.95 5.72 6.08
C SER A 113 7.71 5.19 5.36
N GLU A 114 7.89 4.46 4.27
CA GLU A 114 6.82 3.83 3.50
C GLU A 114 6.09 2.76 4.31
N PHE A 115 6.84 1.93 5.04
CA PHE A 115 6.28 0.94 5.96
C PHE A 115 5.42 1.59 7.05
N LEU A 116 5.95 2.62 7.71
CA LEU A 116 5.23 3.34 8.75
C LEU A 116 4.01 4.06 8.19
N GLY A 117 4.13 4.68 7.02
CA GLY A 117 3.01 5.33 6.33
C GLY A 117 1.91 4.34 5.98
N GLY A 118 2.28 3.20 5.39
CA GLY A 118 1.37 2.09 5.13
C GLY A 118 0.72 1.57 6.40
N PHE A 119 1.49 1.39 7.48
CA PHE A 119 0.99 0.94 8.79
C PHE A 119 -0.06 1.87 9.37
N LEU A 120 0.16 3.19 9.36
CA LEU A 120 -0.81 4.17 9.86
C LEU A 120 -2.12 4.11 9.06
N ILE A 121 -2.02 4.00 7.74
CA ILE A 121 -3.19 3.88 6.85
C ILE A 121 -3.92 2.55 7.12
N GLY A 122 -3.21 1.43 7.17
CA GLY A 122 -3.80 0.12 7.45
C GLY A 122 -4.47 0.02 8.82
N TYR A 123 -3.86 0.65 9.82
CA TYR A 123 -4.40 0.72 11.18
C TYR A 123 -5.73 1.47 11.25
N ILE A 124 -5.97 2.43 10.35
CA ILE A 124 -7.18 3.25 10.34
C ILE A 124 -8.26 2.75 9.37
N ILE A 125 -7.93 1.91 8.39
CA ILE A 125 -8.90 1.36 7.41
C ILE A 125 -10.18 0.82 8.09
N PRO A 126 -10.13 0.06 9.20
CA PRO A 126 -11.33 -0.44 9.85
C PRO A 126 -12.24 0.65 10.44
N ALA A 127 -11.73 1.85 10.67
CA ALA A 127 -12.49 3.00 11.20
C ALA A 127 -13.27 3.76 10.11
N LEU A 128 -12.90 3.56 8.85
CA LEU A 128 -13.47 4.27 7.71
C LEU A 128 -14.83 3.67 7.33
N ASN A 129 -15.75 4.52 6.88
CA ASN A 129 -16.97 4.08 6.24
C ASN A 129 -16.69 3.56 4.82
N PHE A 130 -17.70 2.97 4.19
CA PHE A 130 -17.56 2.40 2.84
C PHE A 130 -17.08 3.44 1.81
N THR A 131 -17.68 4.63 1.79
CA THR A 131 -17.31 5.71 0.85
C THR A 131 -15.87 6.20 1.08
N GLU A 132 -15.43 6.32 2.32
CA GLU A 132 -14.06 6.70 2.69
C GLU A 132 -13.05 5.63 2.26
N LYS A 133 -13.36 4.34 2.48
CA LYS A 133 -12.54 3.22 1.97
C LYS A 133 -12.49 3.25 0.44
N LEU A 134 -13.62 3.51 -0.21
CA LEU A 134 -13.74 3.59 -1.67
C LEU A 134 -12.84 4.70 -2.21
N LEU A 135 -12.93 5.90 -1.65
CA LEU A 135 -12.12 7.05 -2.03
C LEU A 135 -10.63 6.77 -1.81
N LEU A 136 -10.26 6.27 -0.62
CA LEU A 136 -8.86 5.97 -0.28
C LEU A 136 -8.25 4.98 -1.27
N TYR A 137 -8.96 3.88 -1.57
CA TYR A 137 -8.49 2.89 -2.53
C TYR A 137 -8.41 3.47 -3.95
N SER A 138 -9.41 4.25 -4.37
CA SER A 138 -9.45 4.84 -5.71
C SER A 138 -8.31 5.84 -5.92
N PHE A 139 -8.00 6.66 -4.90
CA PHE A 139 -6.86 7.56 -4.92
C PHE A 139 -5.52 6.80 -4.89
N GLY A 140 -5.42 5.71 -4.13
CA GLY A 140 -4.25 4.83 -4.16
C GLY A 140 -4.01 4.25 -5.56
N PHE A 141 -5.05 3.68 -6.16
CA PHE A 141 -4.99 3.11 -7.50
C PHE A 141 -4.64 4.14 -8.58
N ALA A 142 -5.22 5.35 -8.49
CA ALA A 142 -4.87 6.47 -9.37
C ALA A 142 -3.41 6.90 -9.16
N GLY A 143 -2.96 6.98 -7.91
CA GLY A 143 -1.58 7.30 -7.54
C GLY A 143 -0.58 6.32 -8.12
N ASP A 144 -0.86 5.01 -8.03
CA ASP A 144 -0.02 3.96 -8.62
C ASP A 144 0.05 4.07 -10.15
N THR A 145 -1.08 4.35 -10.79
CA THR A 145 -1.14 4.52 -12.25
C THR A 145 -0.35 5.75 -12.69
N LEU A 146 -0.48 6.87 -11.98
CA LEU A 146 0.28 8.08 -12.23
C LEU A 146 1.78 7.88 -11.96
N TYR A 147 2.13 7.12 -10.93
CA TYR A 147 3.51 6.78 -10.62
C TYR A 147 4.16 5.98 -11.77
N LEU A 148 3.46 4.99 -12.33
CA LEU A 148 3.95 4.25 -13.49
C LEU A 148 4.14 5.14 -14.72
N LEU A 149 3.21 6.07 -14.95
CA LEU A 149 3.34 7.05 -16.02
C LEU A 149 4.56 7.97 -15.80
N LEU A 150 4.76 8.44 -14.57
CA LEU A 150 5.92 9.25 -14.20
C LEU A 150 7.23 8.49 -14.40
N LEU A 151 7.29 7.21 -14.03
CA LEU A 151 8.46 6.37 -14.27
C LEU A 151 8.75 6.19 -15.76
N TYR A 152 7.71 5.99 -16.57
CA TYR A 152 7.85 5.91 -18.02
C TYR A 152 8.38 7.21 -18.62
N MET A 153 7.80 8.37 -18.25
CA MET A 153 8.24 9.68 -18.71
C MET A 153 9.66 10.04 -18.22
N ALA A 154 10.02 9.60 -17.02
CA ALA A 154 11.33 9.78 -16.42
C ALA A 154 12.35 8.70 -16.81
N SER A 155 12.02 7.77 -17.72
CA SER A 155 12.91 6.67 -18.12
C SER A 155 14.32 7.14 -18.54
N ASN A 156 14.40 8.29 -19.22
CA ASN A 156 15.66 8.93 -19.59
C ASN A 156 16.51 9.37 -18.39
N LEU A 157 15.89 9.72 -17.25
CA LEU A 157 16.60 10.08 -16.01
C LEU A 157 17.29 8.86 -15.37
N PHE A 158 16.87 7.65 -15.73
CA PHE A 158 17.37 6.40 -15.14
C PHE A 158 18.45 5.72 -15.98
N ASN A 159 18.73 6.20 -17.20
CA ASN A 159 19.64 5.56 -18.16
C ASN A 159 19.29 4.08 -18.41
N VAL A 160 18.01 3.71 -18.29
CA VAL A 160 17.53 2.35 -18.53
C VAL A 160 16.89 2.29 -19.92
N PRO A 161 17.16 1.24 -20.71
CA PRO A 161 16.47 1.00 -21.98
C PRO A 161 14.95 1.08 -21.80
N SER A 162 14.28 1.88 -22.63
CA SER A 162 12.83 2.07 -22.59
C SER A 162 12.05 0.76 -22.68
N GLN A 163 12.58 -0.24 -23.40
CA GLN A 163 11.99 -1.57 -23.50
C GLN A 163 11.92 -2.30 -22.14
N LEU A 164 12.94 -2.16 -21.29
CA LEU A 164 12.94 -2.78 -19.95
C LEU A 164 11.91 -2.11 -19.04
N VAL A 165 11.82 -0.78 -19.12
CA VAL A 165 10.78 -0.02 -18.39
C VAL A 165 9.38 -0.47 -18.80
N ILE A 166 9.13 -0.62 -20.12
CA ILE A 166 7.84 -1.09 -20.64
C ILE A 166 7.53 -2.50 -20.13
N ASN A 167 8.48 -3.43 -20.15
CA ASN A 167 8.25 -4.80 -19.68
C ASN A 167 7.91 -4.84 -18.18
N SER A 168 8.67 -4.14 -17.33
CA SER A 168 8.38 -4.07 -15.89
C SER A 168 7.02 -3.40 -15.61
N VAL A 169 6.68 -2.33 -16.35
CA VAL A 169 5.37 -1.67 -16.23
C VAL A 169 4.23 -2.61 -16.65
N LEU A 170 4.37 -3.34 -17.75
CA LEU A 170 3.35 -4.29 -18.21
C LEU A 170 3.11 -5.40 -17.18
N ILE A 171 4.17 -5.96 -16.60
CA ILE A 171 4.07 -6.97 -15.55
C ILE A 171 3.33 -6.41 -14.34
N LEU A 172 3.63 -5.18 -13.93
CA LEU A 172 2.97 -4.58 -12.77
C LEU A 172 1.50 -4.25 -13.05
N VAL A 173 1.18 -3.69 -14.22
CA VAL A 173 -0.19 -3.37 -14.61
C VAL A 173 -1.04 -4.63 -14.71
N TYR A 174 -0.60 -5.62 -15.49
CA TYR A 174 -1.43 -6.80 -15.77
C TYR A 174 -1.31 -7.89 -14.71
N GLY A 175 -0.16 -8.03 -14.06
CA GLY A 175 0.08 -9.06 -13.05
C GLY A 175 -0.36 -8.66 -11.64
N ILE A 176 -0.39 -7.36 -11.33
CA ILE A 176 -0.67 -6.88 -9.97
C ILE A 176 -1.90 -5.95 -9.97
N LYS A 177 -1.83 -4.81 -10.66
CA LYS A 177 -2.85 -3.75 -10.54
C LYS A 177 -4.19 -4.15 -11.12
N PHE A 178 -4.21 -4.85 -12.24
CA PHE A 178 -5.46 -5.32 -12.83
C PHE A 178 -6.19 -6.32 -11.91
N PRO A 179 -5.54 -7.39 -11.40
CA PRO A 179 -6.14 -8.24 -10.37
C PRO A 179 -6.61 -7.47 -9.12
N GLU A 180 -5.82 -6.50 -8.63
CA GLU A 180 -6.18 -5.63 -7.51
C GLU A 180 -7.51 -4.90 -7.79
N GLY A 181 -7.60 -4.24 -8.95
CA GLY A 181 -8.80 -3.54 -9.41
C GLY A 181 -10.01 -4.45 -9.56
N VAL A 182 -9.83 -5.67 -10.05
CA VAL A 182 -10.91 -6.67 -10.15
C VAL A 182 -11.41 -7.08 -8.76
N LEU A 183 -10.51 -7.38 -7.82
CA LEU A 183 -10.88 -7.74 -6.45
C LEU A 183 -11.66 -6.60 -5.77
N PHE A 184 -11.23 -5.36 -6.00
CA PHE A 184 -11.89 -4.18 -5.47
C PHE A 184 -13.28 -3.95 -6.10
N ALA A 185 -13.41 -4.12 -7.42
CA ALA A 185 -14.70 -4.03 -8.09
C ALA A 185 -15.68 -5.09 -7.56
N VAL A 186 -15.23 -6.33 -7.37
CA VAL A 186 -16.03 -7.40 -6.75
C VAL A 186 -16.43 -7.04 -5.32
N TYR A 187 -15.54 -6.44 -4.54
CA TYR A 187 -15.85 -5.96 -3.19
C TYR A 187 -16.96 -4.89 -3.19
N ILE A 188 -16.91 -3.92 -4.12
CA ILE A 188 -17.95 -2.91 -4.29
C ILE A 188 -19.28 -3.55 -4.65
N LEU A 189 -19.30 -4.42 -5.68
CA LEU A 189 -20.50 -5.07 -6.18
C LEU A 189 -21.22 -5.86 -5.07
N LYS A 190 -20.47 -6.60 -4.26
CA LYS A 190 -21.01 -7.30 -3.08
C LYS A 190 -21.59 -6.33 -2.03
N LYS A 191 -20.96 -5.17 -1.83
CA LYS A 191 -21.41 -4.20 -0.81
C LYS A 191 -22.68 -3.46 -1.23
N ILE A 192 -22.86 -3.19 -2.52
CA ILE A 192 -24.04 -2.48 -3.06
C ILE A 192 -25.20 -3.42 -3.44
N GLY A 193 -25.06 -4.73 -3.21
CA GLY A 193 -26.11 -5.72 -3.52
C GLY A 193 -26.24 -6.05 -5.01
N GLY A 194 -25.20 -5.82 -5.80
CA GLY A 194 -25.16 -6.18 -7.22
C GLY A 194 -24.91 -7.67 -7.48
N ILE A 195 -24.47 -8.42 -6.46
CA ILE A 195 -24.25 -9.88 -6.43
C ILE A 195 -24.50 -10.38 -5.01
#